data_AF-A0A535JMH0-F1
#
_entry.id   AF-A0A535JMH0-F1
#
_cell.length_a   1.000
_cell.length_b   1.000
_cell.length_c   1.000
_cell.angle_alpha   90.00
_cell.angle_beta   90.00
_cell.angle_gamma   90.00
#
_symmetry.space_group_name_H-M   'P 1'
#
loop_
_entity.id
_entity.type
_entity.pdbx_description
1 polymer ?
#
loop_
_entity_poly.entity_id
_entity_poly.type
_entity_poly.pdbx_seq_one_letter_code
_entity_poly.pdbx_strand_id
1 'polypeptide(L)'
;MYLASSDSSATECFTVTTTSSGTSEQNWLPNDSATIFTPVGTLAGKVTIDLHSGTCDGAVVYTDQTDTPVTATTLGATVVTNNTTFKVTASNAGTYYWKIVFTPNDTTFATGFTKCETSTVTINNNP
;
A
#
# COMPACT_ATOMS: atom_id res chain seq x y z
N MET A 1 30.78 -50.55 31.73
CA MET A 1 32.20 -50.66 31.32
C MET A 1 32.32 -49.89 30.02
N TYR A 2 32.88 -48.69 30.07
CA TYR A 2 33.14 -47.89 28.88
C TYR A 2 34.52 -48.32 28.35
N LEU A 3 34.62 -48.63 27.06
CA LEU A 3 35.90 -48.88 26.40
C LEU A 3 36.30 -47.55 25.75
N ALA A 4 37.23 -46.84 26.39
CA ALA A 4 37.85 -45.68 25.77
C ALA A 4 38.75 -46.14 24.62
N SER A 5 38.58 -45.57 23.44
CA SER A 5 39.49 -45.77 22.31
C SER A 5 40.82 -45.07 22.61
N SER A 6 41.92 -45.81 22.52
CA SER A 6 43.28 -45.32 22.73
C SER A 6 43.95 -45.01 21.39
N ASP A 7 43.57 -43.90 20.77
CA ASP A 7 44.40 -43.27 19.75
C ASP A 7 44.70 -41.83 20.21
N SER A 8 45.90 -41.63 20.74
CA SER A 8 46.39 -40.33 21.20
C SER A 8 47.15 -39.57 20.11
N SER A 9 47.02 -39.98 18.83
CA SER A 9 47.74 -39.38 17.70
C SER A 9 46.86 -38.75 16.63
N ALA A 10 45.53 -38.90 16.70
CA ALA A 10 44.60 -38.27 15.77
C ALA A 10 43.70 -37.25 16.48
N THR A 11 43.89 -35.97 16.20
CA THR A 11 42.89 -34.94 16.53
C THR A 11 41.66 -35.18 15.63
N GLU A 12 40.64 -35.85 16.15
CA GLU A 12 39.39 -36.10 15.42
C GLU A 12 38.53 -34.83 15.42
N CYS A 13 38.75 -33.97 14.43
CA CYS A 13 37.91 -32.80 14.17
C CYS A 13 36.66 -33.25 13.40
N PHE A 14 35.51 -33.37 14.06
CA PHE A 14 34.22 -33.50 13.37
C PHE A 14 33.43 -32.20 13.50
N THR A 15 32.91 -31.74 12.36
CA THR A 15 32.04 -30.56 12.31
C THR A 15 30.61 -31.01 12.58
N VAL A 16 30.04 -30.62 13.71
CA VAL A 16 28.59 -30.76 13.94
C VAL A 16 27.88 -29.72 13.10
N THR A 17 27.14 -30.16 12.09
CA THR A 17 26.23 -29.29 11.34
C THR A 17 24.82 -29.46 11.89
N THR A 18 24.14 -28.33 12.08
CA THR A 18 22.71 -28.27 12.40
C THR A 18 22.01 -27.49 11.30
N THR A 19 20.77 -27.83 11.00
CA THR A 19 19.93 -27.05 10.11
C THR A 19 19.22 -25.95 10.89
N SER A 20 19.13 -24.76 10.31
CA SER A 20 18.26 -23.70 10.80
C SER A 20 17.12 -23.51 9.80
N SER A 21 15.97 -23.05 10.29
CA SER A 21 14.83 -22.67 9.46
C SER A 21 14.26 -21.34 9.97
N GLY A 22 13.54 -20.64 9.11
CA GLY A 22 12.91 -19.37 9.43
C GLY A 22 11.71 -19.11 8.54
N THR A 23 10.85 -18.19 8.95
CA THR A 23 9.68 -17.71 8.19
C THR A 23 9.83 -16.21 7.93
N SER A 24 9.23 -15.71 6.87
CA SER A 24 9.14 -14.27 6.60
C SER A 24 7.74 -13.89 6.15
N GLU A 25 7.36 -12.62 6.31
CA GLU A 25 6.06 -12.09 5.89
C GLU A 25 6.21 -10.71 5.25
N GLN A 26 5.54 -10.50 4.12
CA GLN A 26 5.47 -9.20 3.47
C GLN A 26 4.22 -8.42 3.91
N ASN A 27 4.42 -7.12 4.17
CA ASN A 27 3.35 -6.15 4.40
C ASN A 27 3.47 -5.03 3.37
N TRP A 28 2.49 -4.88 2.50
CA TRP A 28 2.44 -3.82 1.51
C TRP A 28 1.41 -2.75 1.90
N LEU A 29 1.82 -1.48 1.92
CA LEU A 29 0.95 -0.36 2.29
C LEU A 29 0.59 0.45 1.03
N PRO A 30 -0.65 0.32 0.52
CA PRO A 30 -1.09 1.11 -0.63
C PRO A 30 -1.09 2.59 -0.29
N ASN A 31 -0.54 3.40 -1.20
CA ASN A 31 -0.63 4.86 -1.21
C ASN A 31 -0.92 5.35 -2.64
N ASP A 32 -1.52 6.52 -2.74
CA ASP A 32 -1.93 7.16 -3.98
C ASP A 32 -1.76 8.68 -3.92
N SER A 33 -1.89 9.35 -5.07
CA SER A 33 -1.87 10.80 -5.18
C SER A 33 -2.75 11.29 -6.33
N ALA A 34 -3.50 12.37 -6.09
CA ALA A 34 -4.31 13.03 -7.10
C ALA A 34 -3.80 14.44 -7.34
N THR A 35 -3.73 14.88 -8.60
CA THR A 35 -3.44 16.29 -8.93
C THR A 35 -4.60 16.92 -9.68
N ILE A 36 -5.11 18.03 -9.15
CA ILE A 36 -6.27 18.75 -9.66
C ILE A 36 -5.76 19.99 -10.37
N PHE A 37 -6.24 20.23 -11.59
CA PHE A 37 -5.88 21.40 -12.40
C PHE A 37 -7.13 22.14 -12.84
N THR A 38 -7.00 23.45 -13.08
CA THR A 38 -7.97 24.21 -13.86
C THR A 38 -7.26 24.91 -15.03
N PRO A 39 -7.82 24.92 -16.25
CA PRO A 39 -7.20 25.60 -17.39
C PRO A 39 -7.07 27.11 -17.21
N VAL A 40 -7.93 27.72 -16.39
CA VAL A 40 -7.98 29.16 -16.15
C VAL A 40 -8.29 29.48 -14.70
N GLY A 41 -7.74 30.59 -14.21
CA GLY A 41 -8.02 31.12 -12.88
C GLY A 41 -7.65 30.15 -11.75
N THR A 42 -8.49 30.17 -10.71
CA THR A 42 -8.32 29.37 -9.50
C THR A 42 -9.59 28.58 -9.24
N LEU A 43 -9.43 27.29 -8.92
CA LEU A 43 -10.53 26.38 -8.61
C LEU A 43 -10.38 25.85 -7.19
N ALA A 44 -11.29 26.24 -6.31
CA ALA A 44 -11.35 25.72 -4.93
C ALA A 44 -12.37 24.59 -4.82
N GLY A 45 -12.05 23.58 -4.01
CA GLY A 45 -12.94 22.45 -3.75
C GLY A 45 -12.40 21.55 -2.67
N LYS A 46 -12.95 20.34 -2.61
CA LYS A 46 -12.57 19.29 -1.66
C LYS A 46 -12.26 17.99 -2.38
N VAL A 47 -11.30 17.24 -1.86
CA VAL A 47 -10.91 15.93 -2.36
C VAL A 47 -11.14 14.87 -1.29
N THR A 48 -11.79 13.78 -1.68
CA THR A 48 -11.86 12.54 -0.89
C THR A 48 -11.15 11.43 -1.65
N ILE A 49 -10.29 10.68 -0.96
CA ILE A 49 -9.55 9.52 -1.52
C ILE A 49 -9.77 8.32 -0.61
N ASP A 50 -10.46 7.32 -1.16
CA ASP A 50 -10.80 6.07 -0.50
C ASP A 50 -10.21 4.88 -1.26
N LEU A 51 -9.70 3.89 -0.52
CA LEU A 51 -9.36 2.58 -1.06
C LEU A 51 -10.54 1.63 -0.87
N HIS A 52 -11.00 1.02 -1.95
CA HIS A 52 -12.06 0.03 -1.96
C HIS A 52 -11.55 -1.35 -2.34
N SER A 53 -12.29 -2.37 -1.92
CA SER A 53 -12.12 -3.77 -2.35
C SER A 53 -13.32 -4.26 -3.16
N GLY A 54 -13.06 -5.20 -4.07
CA GLY A 54 -14.09 -5.83 -4.92
C GLY A 54 -14.47 -5.00 -6.15
N THR A 55 -14.94 -3.77 -5.96
CA THR A 55 -15.26 -2.82 -7.05
C THR A 55 -14.93 -1.39 -6.62
N CYS A 56 -15.05 -0.44 -7.56
CA CYS A 56 -14.86 0.98 -7.29
C CYS A 56 -15.75 1.55 -6.18
N ASP A 57 -17.00 1.09 -6.15
CA ASP A 57 -18.00 1.47 -5.16
C ASP A 57 -18.21 0.36 -4.11
N GLY A 58 -17.23 -0.54 -4.00
CA GLY A 58 -17.27 -1.68 -3.09
C GLY A 58 -17.04 -1.27 -1.64
N ALA A 59 -16.65 -2.23 -0.80
CA ALA A 59 -16.36 -1.93 0.59
C ALA A 59 -15.12 -1.03 0.71
N VAL A 60 -15.26 0.11 1.38
CA VAL A 60 -14.12 0.95 1.77
C VAL A 60 -13.28 0.16 2.78
N VAL A 61 -12.00 -0.02 2.46
CA VAL A 61 -11.03 -0.69 3.34
C VAL A 61 -10.08 0.29 3.99
N TYR A 62 -9.93 1.49 3.42
CA TYR A 62 -9.12 2.56 3.97
C TYR A 62 -9.57 3.94 3.44
N THR A 63 -9.51 4.95 4.31
CA THR A 63 -9.76 6.36 3.98
C THR A 63 -8.64 7.20 4.58
N ASP A 64 -8.08 8.13 3.81
CA ASP A 64 -7.04 9.05 4.31
C ASP A 64 -7.43 10.51 4.13
N GLN A 65 -7.87 10.85 2.92
CA GLN A 65 -8.26 12.19 2.55
C GLN A 65 -9.78 12.24 2.61
N THR A 66 -10.34 12.94 3.59
CA THR A 66 -11.78 13.16 3.72
C THR A 66 -12.05 14.63 3.56
N ASP A 67 -12.68 15.01 2.46
CA ASP A 67 -13.10 16.38 2.23
C ASP A 67 -11.94 17.40 2.31
N THR A 68 -10.72 16.95 1.99
CA THR A 68 -9.48 17.73 2.08
C THR A 68 -9.58 18.95 1.17
N PRO A 69 -9.51 20.19 1.70
CA PRO A 69 -9.60 21.40 0.88
C PRO A 69 -8.42 21.50 -0.08
N VAL A 70 -8.70 21.84 -1.33
CA VAL A 70 -7.68 22.10 -2.36
C VAL A 70 -8.00 23.38 -3.12
N THR A 71 -6.94 24.07 -3.55
CA THR A 71 -7.02 25.25 -4.42
C THR A 71 -6.11 25.00 -5.61
N ALA A 72 -6.70 24.61 -6.74
CA ALA A 72 -6.01 24.30 -7.97
C ALA A 72 -5.86 25.53 -8.87
N THR A 73 -4.77 25.56 -9.64
CA THR A 73 -4.52 26.52 -10.72
C THR A 73 -4.10 25.75 -11.98
N THR A 74 -3.55 26.45 -12.98
CA THR A 74 -2.93 25.82 -14.16
C THR A 74 -1.70 24.98 -13.81
N LEU A 75 -1.01 25.29 -12.70
CA LEU A 75 0.13 24.49 -12.21
C LEU A 75 -0.29 23.23 -11.45
N GLY A 76 -1.58 23.15 -11.08
CA GLY A 76 -2.14 22.05 -10.33
C GLY A 76 -2.00 22.16 -8.81
N ALA A 77 -2.78 21.35 -8.11
CA ALA A 77 -2.69 21.12 -6.68
C ALA A 77 -2.71 19.61 -6.41
N THR A 78 -1.69 19.10 -5.73
CA THR A 78 -1.52 17.67 -5.45
C THR A 78 -1.95 17.34 -4.04
N VAL A 79 -2.72 16.27 -3.90
CA VAL A 79 -3.08 15.62 -2.64
C VAL A 79 -2.47 14.23 -2.64
N VAL A 80 -1.80 13.86 -1.55
CA VAL A 80 -1.14 12.56 -1.38
C VAL A 80 -1.73 11.82 -0.19
N THR A 81 -1.94 10.51 -0.31
CA THR A 81 -2.32 9.69 0.84
C THR A 81 -1.09 9.29 1.65
N ASN A 82 -1.25 9.06 2.96
CA ASN A 82 -0.19 8.66 3.88
C ASN A 82 -0.61 7.44 4.72
N ASN A 83 -1.01 6.37 4.05
CA ASN A 83 -1.41 5.12 4.69
C ASN A 83 -0.25 4.50 5.48
N THR A 84 -0.50 4.32 6.77
CA THR A 84 0.40 3.63 7.70
C THR A 84 -0.28 2.45 8.41
N THR A 85 -1.57 2.22 8.17
CA THR A 85 -2.41 1.32 8.97
C THR A 85 -2.98 0.16 8.16
N PHE A 86 -3.53 0.42 6.97
CA PHE A 86 -4.06 -0.63 6.11
C PHE A 86 -2.93 -1.34 5.38
N LYS A 87 -2.87 -2.67 5.52
CA LYS A 87 -1.82 -3.52 4.96
C LYS A 87 -2.42 -4.60 4.09
N VAL A 88 -1.84 -4.78 2.91
CA VAL A 88 -2.03 -5.96 2.09
C VAL A 88 -0.93 -6.96 2.44
N THR A 89 -1.35 -8.18 2.72
CA THR A 89 -0.55 -9.34 3.12
C THR A 89 -0.92 -10.50 2.20
N ALA A 90 -0.27 -11.65 2.33
CA ALA A 90 -0.62 -12.83 1.54
C ALA A 90 -2.09 -13.25 1.70
N SER A 91 -2.70 -13.03 2.88
CA SER A 91 -4.07 -13.51 3.18
C SER A 91 -5.18 -12.65 2.59
N ASN A 92 -4.89 -11.40 2.26
CA ASN A 92 -5.84 -10.46 1.65
C ASN A 92 -5.32 -9.87 0.33
N ALA A 93 -4.28 -10.48 -0.26
CA ALA A 93 -3.81 -10.13 -1.60
C ALA A 93 -4.97 -10.22 -2.61
N GLY A 94 -5.01 -9.28 -3.55
CA GLY A 94 -6.12 -9.16 -4.47
C GLY A 94 -6.15 -7.82 -5.19
N THR A 95 -7.31 -7.51 -5.77
CA THR A 95 -7.55 -6.29 -6.52
C THR A 95 -8.21 -5.23 -5.63
N TYR A 96 -7.67 -4.02 -5.68
CA TYR A 96 -8.14 -2.86 -4.94
C TYR A 96 -8.36 -1.68 -5.88
N TYR A 97 -9.21 -0.76 -5.45
CA TYR A 97 -9.63 0.39 -6.24
C TYR A 97 -9.43 1.68 -5.46
N TRP A 98 -8.64 2.62 -5.99
CA TRP A 98 -8.57 3.97 -5.44
C TRP A 98 -9.67 4.82 -6.06
N LYS A 99 -10.62 5.26 -5.23
CA LYS A 99 -11.69 6.16 -5.63
C LYS A 99 -11.34 7.56 -5.18
N ILE A 100 -11.15 8.44 -6.15
CA ILE A 100 -10.82 9.85 -5.94
C ILE A 100 -12.03 10.68 -6.34
N VAL A 101 -12.57 11.45 -5.43
CA VAL A 101 -13.70 12.35 -5.68
C VAL A 101 -13.24 13.78 -5.43
N PHE A 102 -13.32 14.62 -6.46
CA PHE A 102 -13.16 16.07 -6.30
C PHE A 102 -14.51 16.76 -6.44
N THR A 103 -14.87 17.56 -5.45
CA THR A 103 -16.10 18.36 -5.42
C THR A 103 -15.73 19.84 -5.38
N PRO A 104 -15.99 20.64 -6.44
CA PRO A 104 -15.72 22.06 -6.43
C PRO A 104 -16.66 22.78 -5.45
N ASN A 105 -16.18 23.84 -4.81
CA ASN A 105 -17.00 24.65 -3.92
C ASN A 105 -18.07 25.42 -4.71
N ASP A 106 -17.76 25.80 -5.95
CA ASP A 106 -18.69 26.48 -6.85
C ASP A 106 -19.00 25.60 -8.07
N THR A 107 -20.18 24.99 -8.03
CA THR A 107 -20.67 24.09 -9.07
C THR A 107 -21.22 24.82 -10.30
N THR A 108 -21.34 26.15 -10.24
CA THR A 108 -21.77 26.96 -11.40
C THR A 108 -20.62 27.22 -12.37
N PHE A 109 -19.37 27.29 -11.87
CA PHE A 109 -18.17 27.52 -12.69
C PHE A 109 -17.38 26.24 -13.01
N ALA A 110 -17.54 25.18 -12.23
CA ALA A 110 -16.83 23.93 -12.45
C ALA A 110 -17.67 22.71 -12.10
N THR A 111 -17.46 21.62 -12.83
CA THR A 111 -17.99 20.30 -12.48
C THR A 111 -16.92 19.51 -11.75
N GLY A 112 -17.31 18.81 -10.68
CA GLY A 112 -16.43 17.85 -10.02
C GLY A 112 -16.14 16.63 -10.86
N PHE A 113 -15.37 15.70 -10.31
CA PHE A 113 -15.11 14.43 -10.97
C PHE A 113 -14.99 13.29 -9.98
N THR A 114 -15.14 12.08 -10.50
CA THR A 114 -14.76 10.85 -9.83
C THR A 114 -13.80 10.10 -10.73
N LYS A 115 -12.67 9.67 -10.18
CA LYS A 115 -11.73 8.74 -10.80
C LYS A 115 -11.70 7.46 -10.01
N CYS A 116 -11.49 6.38 -10.74
CA CYS A 116 -11.37 5.06 -10.15
C CYS A 116 -10.18 4.35 -10.76
N GLU A 117 -9.16 4.15 -9.96
CA GLU A 117 -7.93 3.49 -10.35
C GLU A 117 -7.94 2.07 -9.82
N THR A 118 -7.18 1.17 -10.42
CA THR A 118 -7.19 -0.25 -10.06
C THR A 118 -5.76 -0.75 -9.88
N SER A 119 -5.51 -1.46 -8.78
CA SER A 119 -4.25 -2.12 -8.49
C SER A 119 -4.50 -3.58 -8.13
N THR A 120 -3.68 -4.50 -8.64
CA THR A 120 -3.71 -5.91 -8.24
C THR A 120 -2.41 -6.27 -7.57
N VAL A 121 -2.51 -6.81 -6.36
CA VAL A 121 -1.36 -7.16 -5.51
C VAL A 121 -1.36 -8.67 -5.31
N THR A 122 -0.22 -9.30 -5.59
CA THR A 122 0.04 -10.72 -5.30
C THR A 122 1.23 -10.82 -4.36
N ILE A 123 1.09 -11.55 -3.26
CA ILE A 123 2.15 -11.73 -2.26
C ILE A 123 2.40 -13.21 -2.06
N ASN A 124 3.66 -13.63 -2.22
CA ASN A 124 4.14 -14.96 -1.87
C ASN A 124 5.25 -14.84 -0.81
N ASN A 125 4.97 -15.34 0.40
CA ASN A 125 5.92 -15.35 1.52
C ASN A 125 6.84 -16.58 1.52
N ASN A 126 6.55 -17.57 0.67
CA ASN A 126 7.26 -18.85 0.59
C ASN A 126 7.96 -18.94 -0.78
N PRO A 127 9.22 -18.50 -0.88
CA PRO A 127 9.99 -18.60 -2.11
C PRO A 127 10.24 -20.05 -2.54
#